data_AF-A0A257WWN6-F1
#
_entry.id   AF-A0A257WWN6-F1
#
_cell.length_a   1.000
_cell.length_b   1.000
_cell.length_c   1.000
_cell.angle_alpha   90.00
_cell.angle_beta   90.00
_cell.angle_gamma   90.00
#
_symmetry.space_group_name_H-M   'P 1'
#
loop_
_entity.id
_entity.type
_entity.pdbx_description
1 polymer ?
#
loop_
_entity_poly.entity_id
_entity_poly.type
_entity_poly.pdbx_seq_one_letter_code
_entity_poly.pdbx_strand_id
1 'polypeptide(L)'
;RTNDAILFGGVAQLYVDSDDDSAADLAQKLPSSSSRDYGRPFAEVFKEVKYDFYKIDPMLFAPARVIVSNLRTGKSFRAGQINAELLGRSFGEGK
;
A
#
# COMPACT_ATOMS: atom_id res chain seq x y z
N ARG A 1 8.79 -7.32 -8.35
CA ARG A 1 8.74 -6.27 -9.39
C ARG A 1 7.31 -5.78 -9.65
N THR A 2 6.43 -6.55 -10.30
CA THR A 2 5.04 -6.10 -10.56
C THR A 2 4.28 -5.78 -9.27
N ASN A 3 4.41 -6.62 -8.23
CA ASN A 3 3.84 -6.31 -6.92
C ASN A 3 4.44 -5.02 -6.34
N ASP A 4 5.77 -4.87 -6.41
CA ASP A 4 6.46 -3.66 -5.91
C ASP A 4 5.96 -2.37 -6.57
N ALA A 5 5.55 -2.42 -7.84
CA ALA A 5 4.93 -1.29 -8.52
C ALA A 5 3.64 -0.82 -7.84
N ILE A 6 2.83 -1.75 -7.30
CA ILE A 6 1.60 -1.44 -6.55
C ILE A 6 1.96 -1.03 -5.11
N LEU A 7 2.76 -1.86 -4.43
CA LEU A 7 3.13 -1.69 -3.02
C LEU A 7 3.85 -0.37 -2.76
N PHE A 8 4.71 0.08 -3.66
CA PHE A 8 5.55 1.25 -3.47
C PHE A 8 5.21 2.40 -4.42
N GLY A 9 4.48 2.14 -5.51
CA GLY A 9 4.11 3.18 -6.49
C GLY A 9 2.61 3.37 -6.71
N GLY A 10 1.77 2.44 -6.27
CA GLY A 10 0.34 2.45 -6.53
C GLY A 10 -0.36 3.59 -5.79
N VAL A 11 -1.25 4.29 -6.50
CA VAL A 11 -2.16 5.28 -5.91
C VAL A 11 -3.59 4.85 -6.17
N ALA A 12 -4.36 4.66 -5.11
CA ALA A 12 -5.79 4.38 -5.20
C ALA A 12 -6.60 5.57 -4.69
N GLN A 13 -7.56 6.03 -5.51
CA GLN A 13 -8.57 6.99 -5.12
C GLN A 13 -9.90 6.25 -5.01
N LEU A 14 -10.50 6.27 -3.82
CA LEU A 14 -11.78 5.66 -3.52
C LEU A 14 -12.82 6.75 -3.25
N TYR A 15 -14.04 6.52 -3.71
CA TYR A 15 -15.20 7.34 -3.40
C TYR A 15 -16.18 6.47 -2.62
N VAL A 16 -16.53 6.89 -1.41
CA VAL A 16 -17.32 6.08 -0.48
C VAL A 16 -18.54 6.85 0.01
N ASP A 17 -19.62 6.12 0.24
CA ASP A 17 -20.81 6.61 0.93
C ASP A 17 -20.80 6.14 2.38
N SER A 18 -20.15 6.91 3.28
CA SER A 18 -19.96 6.56 4.70
C SER A 18 -20.01 7.80 5.59
N ASP A 19 -19.83 7.63 6.91
CA ASP A 19 -19.42 8.73 7.78
C ASP A 19 -17.92 9.06 7.60
N ASP A 20 -17.52 10.21 8.11
CA ASP A 20 -16.14 10.72 7.98
C ASP A 20 -15.12 9.89 8.77
N ASP A 21 -15.49 9.35 9.93
CA ASP A 21 -14.58 8.57 10.78
C ASP A 21 -14.26 7.23 10.14
N SER A 22 -15.27 6.55 9.57
CA SER A 22 -15.10 5.33 8.78
C SER A 22 -14.25 5.57 7.53
N ALA A 23 -14.46 6.70 6.83
CA ALA A 23 -13.65 7.05 5.65
C ALA A 23 -12.20 7.34 6.02
N ALA A 24 -11.97 8.02 7.16
CA ALA A 24 -10.64 8.30 7.68
C ALA A 24 -9.92 7.02 8.11
N ASP A 25 -10.59 6.14 8.85
CA ASP A 25 -10.04 4.85 9.30
C ASP A 25 -9.67 3.96 8.11
N LEU A 26 -10.54 3.90 7.09
CA LEU A 26 -10.25 3.19 5.85
C LEU A 26 -8.99 3.74 5.16
N ALA A 27 -8.88 5.07 5.06
CA ALA A 27 -7.71 5.70 4.47
C ALA A 27 -6.42 5.34 5.23
N GLN A 28 -6.45 5.29 6.56
CA GLN A 28 -5.28 5.00 7.39
C GLN A 28 -4.84 3.53 7.34
N LYS A 29 -5.78 2.59 7.24
CA LYS A 29 -5.48 1.15 7.29
C LYS A 29 -5.05 0.57 5.94
N LEU A 30 -5.57 1.11 4.84
CA LEU A 30 -5.37 0.53 3.51
C LEU A 30 -3.96 0.63 2.89
N PRO A 31 -3.09 1.61 3.16
CA PRO A 31 -1.79 1.68 2.51
C PRO A 31 -0.92 0.47 2.84
N SER A 32 -0.12 -0.01 1.88
CA SER A 32 0.82 -1.13 2.08
C SER A 32 1.80 -0.91 3.24
N SER A 33 2.10 0.34 3.59
CA SER A 33 2.93 0.71 4.73
C SER A 33 2.34 0.36 6.09
N SER A 34 1.06 -0.03 6.17
CA SER A 34 0.45 -0.55 7.39
C SER A 34 0.82 -2.02 7.68
N SER A 35 1.35 -2.73 6.68
CA SER A 35 1.77 -4.13 6.81
C SER A 35 3.08 -4.27 7.57
N ARG A 36 3.17 -5.32 8.40
CA ARG A 36 4.43 -5.69 9.09
C ARG A 36 5.55 -6.12 8.15
N ASP A 37 5.20 -6.56 6.94
CA ASP A 37 6.15 -7.06 5.94
C ASP A 37 6.63 -5.96 4.97
N TYR A 38 6.19 -4.71 5.17
CA TYR A 38 6.61 -3.55 4.39
C TYR A 38 8.08 -3.17 4.65
N GLY A 39 8.73 -2.54 3.66
CA GLY A 39 10.06 -1.92 3.80
C GLY A 39 11.17 -2.55 2.96
N ARG A 40 10.85 -3.60 2.20
CA ARG A 40 11.79 -4.28 1.31
C ARG A 40 11.07 -4.87 0.09
N PRO A 41 11.76 -5.08 -1.05
CA PRO A 41 11.16 -5.67 -2.24
C PRO A 41 10.43 -6.99 -1.96
N PHE A 42 9.26 -7.18 -2.57
CA PHE A 42 8.42 -8.36 -2.41
C PHE A 42 9.17 -9.67 -2.70
N ALA A 43 10.12 -9.65 -3.63
CA ALA A 43 10.95 -10.82 -3.92
C ALA A 43 11.81 -11.26 -2.72
N GLU A 44 12.28 -10.31 -1.90
CA GLU A 44 13.02 -10.59 -0.67
C GLU A 44 12.09 -11.18 0.40
N VAL A 45 10.92 -10.57 0.61
CA VAL A 45 9.87 -11.07 1.52
C VAL A 45 9.47 -12.50 1.17
N PHE A 46 9.14 -12.74 -0.10
CA PHE A 46 8.64 -14.03 -0.57
C PHE A 46 9.69 -15.14 -0.45
N LYS A 47 10.97 -14.81 -0.66
CA LYS A 47 12.09 -15.73 -0.45
C LYS A 47 12.26 -16.09 1.03
N GLU A 48 12.15 -15.10 1.94
CA GLU A 48 12.32 -15.32 3.38
C GLU A 48 11.27 -16.28 3.95
N VAL A 49 10.02 -16.15 3.51
CA VAL A 49 8.94 -17.06 3.91
C VAL A 49 8.95 -18.40 3.16
N LYS A 50 10.06 -18.73 2.47
CA LYS A 50 10.23 -19.96 1.67
C LYS A 50 9.13 -20.15 0.63
N TYR A 51 8.72 -19.06 -0.02
CA TYR A 51 7.71 -19.05 -1.07
C TYR A 51 6.31 -19.48 -0.59
N ASP A 52 6.04 -19.37 0.71
CA ASP A 52 4.72 -19.62 1.30
C ASP A 52 3.91 -18.32 1.42
N PHE A 53 2.98 -18.12 0.49
CA PHE A 53 2.13 -16.93 0.44
C PHE A 53 1.31 -16.71 1.71
N TYR A 54 0.90 -17.77 2.41
CA TYR A 54 0.05 -17.65 3.60
C TYR A 54 0.79 -17.08 4.81
N LYS A 55 2.12 -17.01 4.74
CA LYS A 55 2.95 -16.40 5.79
C LYS A 55 3.13 -14.89 5.60
N ILE A 56 2.79 -14.36 4.43
CA ILE A 56 2.84 -12.92 4.15
C ILE A 56 1.60 -12.28 4.74
N ASP A 57 1.77 -11.16 5.43
CA ASP A 57 0.67 -10.31 5.86
C ASP A 57 -0.18 -9.87 4.65
N PRO A 58 -1.48 -10.22 4.61
CA PRO A 58 -2.37 -9.85 3.50
C PRO A 58 -2.43 -8.34 3.25
N MET A 59 -2.22 -7.53 4.29
CA MET A 59 -2.20 -6.07 4.16
C MET A 59 -1.03 -5.55 3.34
N LEU A 60 -0.01 -6.39 3.06
CA LEU A 60 1.06 -6.03 2.15
C LEU A 60 0.55 -5.83 0.71
N PHE A 61 -0.53 -6.52 0.31
CA PHE A 61 -1.10 -6.46 -1.04
C PHE A 61 -2.03 -5.25 -1.20
N ALA A 62 -1.47 -4.08 -0.98
CA ALA A 62 -2.16 -2.80 -0.95
C ALA A 62 -1.40 -1.74 -1.76
N PRO A 63 -2.07 -0.63 -2.15
CA PRO A 63 -1.40 0.49 -2.81
C PRO A 63 -0.47 1.25 -1.86
N ALA A 64 0.54 1.92 -2.42
CA ALA A 64 1.46 2.76 -1.69
C ALA A 64 0.79 3.98 -1.05
N ARG A 65 -0.14 4.62 -1.77
CA ARG A 65 -0.92 5.77 -1.31
C ARG A 65 -2.41 5.56 -1.55
N VAL A 66 -3.21 5.96 -0.57
CA VAL A 66 -4.68 5.89 -0.63
C VAL A 66 -5.26 7.28 -0.39
N ILE A 67 -6.30 7.58 -1.15
CA ILE A 67 -7.16 8.75 -0.95
C ILE A 67 -8.60 8.25 -0.89
N VAL A 68 -9.31 8.55 0.20
CA VAL A 68 -10.73 8.19 0.39
C VAL A 68 -11.54 9.46 0.46
N SER A 69 -12.42 9.68 -0.52
CA SER A 69 -13.33 10.83 -0.57
C SER A 69 -14.74 10.40 -0.17
N ASN A 70 -15.27 11.03 0.88
CA ASN A 70 -16.63 10.82 1.34
C ASN A 70 -17.62 11.61 0.47
N LEU A 71 -18.56 10.90 -0.16
CA LEU A 71 -19.57 11.49 -1.04
C LEU A 71 -20.63 12.30 -0.27
N ARG A 72 -20.87 12.01 1.02
CA ARG A 72 -21.85 12.73 1.85
C ARG A 72 -21.37 14.11 2.26
N THR A 73 -20.08 14.22 2.59
CA THR A 73 -19.50 15.45 3.18
C THR A 73 -18.55 16.18 2.24
N GLY A 74 -18.08 15.51 1.17
CA GLY A 74 -17.05 16.01 0.26
C GLY A 74 -15.64 15.98 0.84
N LYS A 75 -15.44 15.55 2.11
CA LYS A 75 -14.11 15.47 2.71
C LYS A 75 -13.29 14.36 2.09
N SER A 76 -11.97 14.55 2.04
CA SER A 76 -11.04 13.57 1.52
C SER A 76 -9.90 13.31 2.50
N PHE A 77 -9.69 12.03 2.81
CA PHE A 77 -8.66 11.54 3.73
C PHE A 77 -7.55 10.87 2.94
N ARG A 78 -6.30 11.10 3.33
CA ARG A 78 -5.13 10.60 2.60
C ARG A 78 -4.17 9.92 3.57
N ALA A 79 -3.63 8.79 3.17
CA ALA A 79 -2.55 8.13 3.90
C ALA A 79 -1.64 7.33 2.98
N GLY A 80 -0.49 6.91 3.51
CA GLY A 80 0.58 6.29 2.74
C GLY A 80 1.31 7.27 1.83
N GLN A 81 2.28 6.76 1.09
CA GLN A 81 3.15 7.52 0.20
C GLN A 81 3.79 6.63 -0.86
N ILE A 82 4.14 7.22 -2.00
CA ILE A 82 5.00 6.57 -2.99
C ILE A 82 6.41 6.45 -2.41
N ASN A 83 7.01 5.27 -2.49
CA ASN A 83 8.37 4.99 -2.04
C ASN A 83 9.28 4.74 -3.26
N ALA A 84 9.82 5.85 -3.79
CA ALA A 84 10.68 5.83 -4.98
C ALA A 84 11.98 5.03 -4.76
N GLU A 85 12.52 5.03 -3.53
CA GLU A 85 13.73 4.29 -3.20
C GLU A 85 13.52 2.77 -3.34
N LEU A 86 12.43 2.24 -2.78
CA LEU A 86 12.10 0.82 -2.90
C LEU A 86 11.71 0.42 -4.33
N LEU A 87 11.09 1.32 -5.10
CA LEU A 87 10.86 1.10 -6.53
C LEU A 87 12.16 0.97 -7.30
N GLY A 88 13.10 1.90 -7.10
CA GLY A 88 14.43 1.86 -7.73
C GLY A 88 15.15 0.56 -7.42
N ARG A 89 15.21 0.17 -6.14
CA ARG A 89 15.76 -1.11 -5.70
C ARG A 89 15.11 -2.32 -6.37
N SER A 90 13.78 -2.36 -6.49
CA SER A 90 13.06 -3.48 -7.12
C SER A 90 13.33 -3.57 -8.63
N PHE A 91 13.36 -2.42 -9.31
CA PHE A 91 13.52 -2.35 -10.76
C PHE A 91 14.99 -2.49 -11.19
N GLY A 92 15.92 -2.35 -10.26
CA GLY A 92 17.36 -2.47 -10.51
C GLY A 92 18.01 -1.13 -10.87
N GLU A 93 17.37 -0.01 -10.56
CA GLU A 93 17.97 1.31 -10.60
C GLU A 93 18.81 1.48 -9.31
N GLY A 94 20.12 1.67 -9.46
CA GLY A 94 21.05 1.76 -8.32
C GLY A 94 22.01 0.56 -8.13
N LYS A 95 22.28 -0.21 -9.19
CA LYS A 95 23.56 -0.91 -9.32
C LYS A 95 24.62 0.01 -9.91
#